data_AF-A0A7X9LYE5-F1
#
_entry.id   AF-A0A7X9LYE5-F1
#
_cell.length_a   1.000
_cell.length_b   1.000
_cell.length_c   1.000
_cell.angle_alpha   90.00
_cell.angle_beta   90.00
_cell.angle_gamma   90.00
#
_symmetry.space_group_name_H-M   'P 1'
#
loop_
_entity.id
_entity.type
_entity.pdbx_description
1 polymer ?
#
loop_
_entity_poly.entity_id
_entity_poly.type
_entity_poly.pdbx_seq_one_letter_code
_entity_poly.pdbx_strand_id
1 'polypeptide(L)'
;MHFNSDTKEKLDVIAALQRDLNIATAFLLLSGQITIIGVFMTPGEFSLSLSGPLFGRSRLQGKFGDHQLTALVDTLDIVIAVLLITDAIRVVSAVVGPGRFSIDVSGPIFGASLYQPTLPLLKEQHQFFKKIVSEQFDIDPRLFKNMERSINNVLN
;
A
#
# COMPACT_ATOMS: atom_id res chain seq x y z
N MET A 1 6.53 -22.13 -13.07
CA MET A 1 5.67 -21.14 -13.77
C MET A 1 6.61 -20.22 -14.54
N HIS A 2 6.62 -20.26 -15.88
CA HIS A 2 7.51 -19.43 -16.69
C HIS A 2 6.78 -18.12 -17.03
N PHE A 3 7.20 -17.01 -16.42
CA PHE A 3 6.67 -15.69 -16.78
C PHE A 3 7.30 -15.21 -18.10
N ASN A 4 6.47 -14.67 -18.99
CA ASN A 4 6.95 -13.96 -20.18
C ASN A 4 7.73 -12.70 -19.76
N SER A 5 8.67 -12.25 -20.59
CA SER A 5 9.54 -11.08 -20.36
C SER A 5 8.77 -9.81 -19.96
N ASP A 6 7.68 -9.48 -20.66
CA ASP A 6 6.78 -8.35 -20.34
C ASP A 6 6.16 -8.45 -18.94
N THR A 7 5.77 -9.66 -18.52
CA THR A 7 5.19 -9.88 -17.18
C THR A 7 6.25 -9.73 -16.10
N LYS A 8 7.48 -10.20 -16.36
CA LYS A 8 8.59 -10.06 -15.43
C LYS A 8 8.97 -8.59 -15.23
N GLU A 9 9.09 -7.84 -16.31
CA GLU A 9 9.37 -6.40 -16.26
C GLU A 9 8.33 -5.65 -15.43
N LYS A 10 7.03 -5.93 -15.62
CA LYS A 10 5.95 -5.31 -14.84
C LYS A 10 6.00 -5.68 -13.36
N LEU A 11 6.36 -6.92 -13.03
CA LEU A 11 6.54 -7.35 -11.64
C LEU A 11 7.71 -6.61 -10.97
N ASP A 12 8.81 -6.43 -11.70
CA ASP A 12 9.99 -5.72 -11.22
C ASP A 12 9.67 -4.23 -10.98
N VAL A 13 8.91 -3.59 -11.87
CA VAL A 13 8.45 -2.20 -11.70
C VAL A 13 7.55 -2.05 -10.47
N ILE A 14 6.60 -2.96 -10.24
CA ILE A 14 5.75 -2.90 -9.04
C ILE A 14 6.59 -3.10 -7.78
N ALA A 15 7.54 -4.04 -7.79
CA ALA A 15 8.44 -4.26 -6.66
C ALA A 15 9.29 -3.01 -6.35
N ALA A 16 9.79 -2.32 -7.38
CA ALA A 16 10.52 -1.07 -7.23
C ALA A 16 9.62 0.04 -6.65
N LEU A 17 8.41 0.22 -7.17
CA LEU A 17 7.47 1.21 -6.66
C LEU A 17 7.13 0.96 -5.18
N GLN A 18 6.89 -0.30 -4.82
CA GLN A 18 6.61 -0.68 -3.44
C GLN A 18 7.79 -0.36 -2.51
N ARG A 19 9.01 -0.59 -2.98
CA ARG A 19 10.23 -0.24 -2.26
C ARG A 19 10.36 1.28 -2.10
N ASP A 20 10.11 2.04 -3.14
CA ASP A 20 10.15 3.50 -3.10
C ASP A 20 9.13 4.06 -2.11
N LEU A 21 7.92 3.49 -2.05
CA LEU A 21 6.91 3.84 -1.06
C LEU A 21 7.40 3.57 0.37
N ASN A 22 8.05 2.42 0.61
CA ASN A 22 8.62 2.10 1.93
C ASN A 22 9.71 3.11 2.33
N ILE A 23 10.61 3.44 1.41
CA ILE A 23 11.72 4.38 1.66
C ILE A 23 11.18 5.80 1.88
N ALA A 24 10.25 6.27 1.05
CA ALA A 24 9.60 7.56 1.23
C ALA A 24 8.88 7.64 2.58
N THR A 25 8.15 6.59 2.95
CA THR A 25 7.46 6.51 4.25
C THR A 25 8.45 6.56 5.41
N ALA A 26 9.57 5.83 5.34
CA ALA A 26 10.61 5.86 6.34
C ALA A 26 11.23 7.27 6.48
N PHE A 27 11.48 7.96 5.37
CA PHE A 27 11.98 9.33 5.40
C PHE A 27 10.98 10.31 6.04
N LEU A 28 9.69 10.15 5.76
CA LEU A 28 8.64 10.98 6.36
C LEU A 28 8.51 10.76 7.86
N LEU A 29 8.72 9.53 8.36
CA LEU A 29 8.78 9.22 9.79
C LEU A 29 9.99 9.91 10.45
N LEU A 30 11.18 9.74 9.88
CA LEU A 30 12.43 10.30 10.42
C LEU A 30 12.46 11.83 10.40
N SER A 31 11.75 12.46 9.46
CA SER A 31 11.59 13.92 9.39
C SER A 31 10.43 14.45 10.25
N GLY A 32 9.66 13.58 10.90
CA GLY A 32 8.50 13.94 11.72
C GLY A 32 7.28 14.46 10.92
N GLN A 33 7.27 14.30 9.60
CA GLN A 33 6.16 14.70 8.72
C GLN A 33 4.96 13.77 8.84
N ILE A 34 5.21 12.53 9.24
CA ILE A 34 4.21 11.56 9.70
C ILE A 34 4.74 10.89 10.97
N THR A 35 3.84 10.26 11.72
CA THR A 35 4.13 9.54 12.96
C THR A 35 3.04 8.48 13.18
N ILE A 36 3.30 7.53 14.08
CA ILE A 36 2.29 6.57 14.49
C ILE A 36 1.09 7.27 15.14
N ILE A 37 -0.12 6.95 14.68
CA ILE A 37 -1.38 7.48 15.25
C ILE A 37 -2.29 6.40 15.84
N GLY A 38 -2.00 5.13 15.55
CA GLY A 38 -2.80 4.01 16.06
C GLY A 38 -2.38 2.67 15.49
N VAL A 39 -3.04 1.63 15.99
CA VAL A 39 -2.88 0.25 15.53
C VAL A 39 -4.26 -0.25 15.09
N PHE A 40 -4.33 -0.84 13.90
CA PHE A 40 -5.51 -1.56 13.45
C PHE A 40 -5.25 -3.06 13.61
N MET A 41 -6.22 -3.76 14.20
CA MET A 41 -6.13 -5.20 14.44
C MET A 41 -7.22 -5.91 13.64
N THR A 42 -6.82 -6.95 12.93
CA THR A 42 -7.71 -7.90 12.26
C THR A 42 -7.39 -9.31 12.76
N PRO A 43 -8.30 -10.29 12.65
CA PRO A 43 -8.01 -11.64 13.13
C PRO A 43 -6.77 -12.23 12.45
N GLY A 44 -5.71 -12.45 13.23
CA GLY A 44 -4.45 -13.04 12.76
C GLY A 44 -3.38 -12.05 12.30
N GLU A 45 -3.66 -10.75 12.25
CA GLU A 45 -2.70 -9.73 11.82
C GLU A 45 -2.97 -8.35 12.44
N PHE A 46 -1.98 -7.46 12.42
CA PHE A 46 -2.19 -6.06 12.74
C PHE A 46 -1.39 -5.13 11.82
N SER A 47 -1.83 -3.89 11.71
CA SER A 47 -1.14 -2.84 10.97
C SER A 47 -1.00 -1.59 11.82
N LEU A 48 0.07 -0.84 11.57
CA LEU A 48 0.32 0.44 12.22
C LEU A 48 -0.17 1.53 11.30
N SER A 49 -1.01 2.44 11.80
CA SER A 49 -1.49 3.58 11.04
C SER A 49 -0.62 4.80 11.28
N LEU A 50 -0.18 5.42 10.19
CA LEU A 50 0.75 6.55 10.18
C LEU A 50 0.07 7.79 9.61
N SER A 51 0.17 8.92 10.30
CA SER A 51 -0.32 10.22 9.83
C SER A 51 0.43 11.38 10.47
N GLY A 52 0.21 12.61 10.03
CA GLY A 52 0.91 13.78 10.57
C GLY A 52 0.75 15.03 9.73
N PRO A 53 1.65 16.03 9.91
CA PRO A 53 1.58 17.33 9.27
C PRO A 53 1.34 17.29 7.77
N LEU A 54 2.05 16.40 7.06
CA LEU A 54 1.90 16.26 5.61
C LEU A 54 0.48 15.85 5.19
N PHE A 55 -0.22 15.13 6.06
CA PHE A 55 -1.58 14.62 5.84
C PHE A 55 -2.65 15.50 6.50
N GLY A 56 -2.29 16.72 6.89
CA GLY A 56 -3.22 17.69 7.48
C GLY A 56 -3.55 17.44 8.94
N ARG A 57 -2.74 16.65 9.67
CA ARG A 57 -2.89 16.41 11.10
C ARG A 57 -1.72 16.97 11.90
N SER A 58 -1.94 17.29 13.17
CA SER A 58 -0.82 17.57 14.08
C SER A 58 -0.01 16.30 14.33
N ARG A 59 1.30 16.48 14.49
CA ARG A 59 2.20 15.40 14.93
C ARG A 59 1.82 14.94 16.34
N LEU A 60 1.82 13.63 16.58
CA LEU A 60 1.70 13.06 17.91
C LEU A 60 2.93 13.42 18.74
N GLN A 61 2.70 14.01 19.91
CA GLN A 61 3.74 14.40 20.86
C GLN A 61 3.15 14.41 22.28
N GLY A 62 4.03 14.36 23.28
CA GLY A 62 3.63 14.45 24.69
C GLY A 62 2.87 15.75 24.97
N LYS A 63 1.80 15.68 25.77
CA LYS A 63 1.05 16.86 26.21
C LYS A 63 1.84 17.60 27.29
N PHE A 64 1.59 18.91 27.43
CA PHE A 64 2.19 19.76 28.48
C PHE A 64 3.73 19.79 28.49
N GLY A 65 4.37 19.57 27.34
CA GLY A 65 5.83 19.58 27.24
C GLY A 65 6.49 18.30 27.76
N ASP A 66 5.75 17.18 27.83
CA ASP A 66 6.34 15.90 28.20
C ASP A 66 7.33 15.41 27.12
N HIS A 67 8.60 15.70 27.36
CA HIS A 67 9.70 15.32 26.50
C HIS A 67 9.97 13.80 26.51
N GLN A 68 9.61 13.09 27.59
CA GLN A 68 9.82 11.65 27.67
C GLN A 68 8.83 10.92 26.76
N LEU A 69 7.55 11.30 26.80
CA LEU A 69 6.54 10.74 25.89
C LEU A 69 6.85 11.09 24.43
N THR A 70 7.34 12.29 24.17
CA THR A 70 7.76 12.68 22.81
C THR A 70 8.94 11.82 22.34
N ALA A 71 9.97 11.64 23.17
CA ALA A 71 11.11 10.78 22.85
C ALA A 71 10.71 9.31 22.63
N LEU A 72 9.70 8.81 23.35
CA LEU A 72 9.14 7.48 23.11
C LEU A 72 8.49 7.38 21.74
N VAL A 73 7.67 8.36 21.34
CA VAL A 73 7.06 8.42 20.00
C VAL A 73 8.14 8.50 18.92
N ASP A 74 9.14 9.35 19.10
CA ASP A 74 10.28 9.47 18.17
C ASP A 74 11.02 8.14 18.02
N THR A 75 11.21 7.41 19.13
CA THR A 75 11.85 6.08 19.13
C THR A 75 11.01 5.06 18.34
N LEU A 76 9.69 5.07 18.51
CA LEU A 76 8.79 4.21 17.74
C LEU A 76 8.85 4.55 16.24
N ASP A 77 8.82 5.83 15.89
CA ASP A 77 8.93 6.29 14.49
C ASP A 77 10.25 5.81 13.86
N ILE A 78 11.37 5.88 14.58
CA ILE A 78 12.67 5.36 14.13
C ILE A 78 12.63 3.84 13.92
N VAL A 79 12.07 3.09 14.88
CA VAL A 79 11.95 1.62 14.76
C VAL A 79 11.13 1.25 13.53
N ILE A 80 9.99 1.91 13.31
CA ILE A 80 9.13 1.67 12.14
C ILE A 80 9.88 2.00 10.84
N ALA A 81 10.62 3.12 10.81
CA ALA A 81 11.42 3.50 9.66
C ALA A 81 12.51 2.45 9.33
N VAL A 82 13.19 1.90 10.34
CA VAL A 82 14.16 0.82 10.14
C VAL A 82 13.50 -0.45 9.59
N LEU A 83 12.33 -0.81 10.10
CA LEU A 83 11.56 -1.96 9.61
C LEU A 83 11.12 -1.80 8.15
N LEU A 84 10.76 -0.58 7.73
CA LEU A 84 10.46 -0.26 6.33
C LEU A 84 11.70 -0.33 5.43
N ILE A 85 12.83 0.24 5.88
CA ILE A 85 14.10 0.22 5.15
C ILE A 85 14.64 -1.21 5.01
N THR A 86 14.38 -2.09 5.96
CA THR A 86 14.78 -3.51 5.90
C THR A 86 13.76 -4.41 5.21
N ASP A 87 12.65 -3.86 4.70
CA ASP A 87 11.51 -4.59 4.13
C ASP A 87 10.87 -5.62 5.09
N ALA A 88 11.11 -5.50 6.40
CA ALA A 88 10.45 -6.32 7.42
C ALA A 88 8.95 -6.02 7.52
N ILE A 89 8.58 -4.77 7.24
CA ILE A 89 7.21 -4.31 7.02
C ILE A 89 7.15 -3.46 5.75
N ARG A 90 5.94 -3.27 5.21
CA ARG A 90 5.69 -2.53 3.97
C ARG A 90 4.44 -1.68 4.11
N VAL A 91 4.32 -0.66 3.26
CA VAL A 91 3.06 0.06 3.08
C VAL A 91 2.02 -0.90 2.49
N VAL A 92 0.91 -1.11 3.18
CA VAL A 92 -0.13 -2.07 2.76
C VAL A 92 -1.42 -1.40 2.31
N SER A 93 -1.71 -0.19 2.81
CA SER A 93 -2.93 0.54 2.47
C SER A 93 -2.74 2.04 2.64
N ALA A 94 -3.58 2.80 1.94
CA ALA A 94 -3.81 4.21 2.20
C ALA A 94 -5.30 4.39 2.54
N VAL A 95 -5.58 5.07 3.65
CA VAL A 95 -6.92 5.32 4.15
C VAL A 95 -7.23 6.79 3.98
N VAL A 96 -8.31 7.07 3.25
CA VAL A 96 -8.81 8.42 3.00
C VAL A 96 -10.18 8.57 3.63
N GLY A 97 -10.35 9.59 4.45
CA GLY A 97 -11.62 9.96 5.06
C GLY A 97 -11.75 11.48 5.23
N PRO A 98 -12.91 11.98 5.69
CA PRO A 98 -13.15 13.42 5.82
C PRO A 98 -12.15 14.07 6.80
N GLY A 99 -11.19 14.83 6.26
CA GLY A 99 -10.09 15.44 7.03
C GLY A 99 -9.07 14.44 7.60
N ARG A 100 -8.98 13.24 7.01
CA ARG A 100 -8.12 12.17 7.49
C ARG A 100 -7.43 11.51 6.30
N PHE A 101 -6.11 11.58 6.26
CA PHE A 101 -5.31 10.75 5.38
C PHE A 101 -4.28 10.03 6.26
N SER A 102 -4.21 8.71 6.11
CA SER A 102 -3.21 7.88 6.76
C SER A 102 -2.76 6.79 5.82
N ILE A 103 -1.56 6.29 6.08
CA ILE A 103 -1.03 5.10 5.42
C ILE A 103 -0.85 4.05 6.49
N ASP A 104 -1.18 2.81 6.18
CA ASP A 104 -0.95 1.72 7.11
C ASP A 104 0.22 0.86 6.63
N VAL A 105 1.02 0.44 7.60
CA VAL A 105 2.19 -0.41 7.38
C VAL A 105 2.01 -1.73 8.10
N SER A 106 2.33 -2.84 7.43
CA SER A 106 2.32 -4.17 8.01
C SER A 106 3.27 -5.13 7.29
N GLY A 107 3.47 -6.32 7.85
CA GLY A 107 4.33 -7.35 7.28
C GLY A 107 4.33 -8.63 8.10
N PRO A 108 5.20 -9.60 7.75
CA PRO A 108 5.22 -10.92 8.37
C PRO A 108 5.38 -10.90 9.89
N ILE A 109 6.14 -9.95 10.41
CA ILE A 109 6.33 -9.78 11.86
C ILE A 109 5.05 -9.38 12.60
N PHE A 110 4.04 -8.89 11.88
CA PHE A 110 2.72 -8.51 12.39
C PHE A 110 1.62 -9.47 11.94
N GLY A 111 1.98 -10.65 11.41
CA GLY A 111 1.04 -11.68 10.95
C GLY A 111 0.52 -11.49 9.52
N ALA A 112 0.79 -10.34 8.89
CA ALA A 112 0.37 -10.08 7.52
C ALA A 112 1.31 -10.75 6.50
N SER A 113 0.73 -11.38 5.47
CA SER A 113 1.52 -11.91 4.37
C SER A 113 2.07 -10.78 3.49
N LEU A 114 3.25 -10.99 2.90
CA LEU A 114 3.78 -10.04 1.92
C LEU A 114 2.89 -10.02 0.68
N TYR A 115 2.40 -8.84 0.31
CA TYR A 115 1.61 -8.68 -0.91
C TYR A 115 2.46 -9.04 -2.14
N GLN A 116 2.07 -10.10 -2.82
CA GLN A 116 2.67 -10.49 -4.10
C GLN A 116 1.81 -9.92 -5.24
N PRO A 117 2.40 -9.22 -6.21
CA PRO A 117 1.61 -8.67 -7.31
C PRO A 117 0.98 -9.82 -8.12
N THR A 118 -0.34 -9.81 -8.23
CA THR A 118 -1.12 -10.85 -8.92
C THR A 118 -1.22 -10.64 -10.43
N LEU A 119 -0.36 -9.80 -11.03
CA LEU A 119 -0.38 -9.43 -12.45
C LEU A 119 -0.62 -10.59 -13.46
N PRO A 120 0.02 -11.77 -13.33
CA PRO A 120 -0.23 -12.90 -14.23
C PRO A 120 -1.65 -13.46 -14.04
N LEU A 121 -2.06 -13.62 -12.79
CA LEU A 121 -3.37 -14.14 -12.40
C LEU A 121 -4.49 -13.18 -12.81
N LEU A 122 -4.26 -11.87 -12.75
CA LEU A 122 -5.20 -10.83 -13.19
C LEU A 122 -5.48 -10.91 -14.70
N LYS A 123 -4.46 -11.14 -15.54
CA LYS A 123 -4.66 -11.36 -16.98
C LYS A 123 -5.48 -12.62 -17.25
N GLU A 124 -5.16 -13.73 -16.58
CA GLU A 124 -5.90 -15.00 -16.72
C GLU A 124 -7.34 -14.90 -16.21
N GLN A 125 -7.55 -14.29 -15.04
CA GLN A 125 -8.87 -14.04 -14.46
C GLN A 125 -9.69 -13.08 -15.32
N HIS A 126 -9.08 -12.05 -15.91
CA HIS A 126 -9.78 -11.15 -16.82
C HIS A 126 -10.24 -11.89 -18.08
N GLN A 127 -9.40 -12.74 -18.67
CA GLN A 127 -9.77 -13.56 -19.82
C GLN A 127 -10.86 -14.58 -19.46
N PHE A 128 -10.77 -15.21 -18.30
CA PHE A 128 -11.77 -16.14 -17.78
C PHE A 128 -13.11 -15.45 -17.52
N PHE A 129 -13.10 -14.28 -16.88
CA PHE A 129 -14.28 -13.44 -16.68
C PHE A 129 -14.90 -13.02 -18.02
N LYS A 130 -14.08 -12.49 -18.95
CA LYS A 130 -14.53 -12.10 -20.30
C LYS A 130 -15.20 -13.28 -21.01
N LYS A 131 -14.61 -14.47 -20.91
CA LYS A 131 -15.15 -15.72 -21.47
C LYS A 131 -16.51 -16.08 -20.86
N ILE A 132 -16.60 -16.24 -19.53
CA ILE A 132 -17.85 -16.59 -18.85
C ILE A 132 -18.95 -15.58 -19.16
N VAL A 133 -18.63 -14.30 -19.07
CA VAL A 133 -19.61 -13.24 -19.30
C VAL A 133 -20.06 -13.22 -20.77
N SER A 134 -19.15 -13.41 -21.72
CA SER A 134 -19.51 -13.48 -23.15
C SER A 134 -20.28 -14.74 -23.56
N GLU A 135 -20.08 -15.86 -22.85
CA GLU A 135 -20.76 -17.13 -23.14
C GLU A 135 -22.15 -17.21 -22.48
N GLN A 136 -22.33 -16.59 -21.32
CA GLN A 136 -23.58 -16.67 -20.54
C GLN A 136 -24.48 -15.43 -20.73
N PHE A 137 -23.95 -14.32 -21.23
CA PHE A 137 -24.71 -13.10 -21.48
C PHE A 137 -24.45 -12.60 -22.91
N ASP A 138 -25.52 -12.30 -23.65
CA ASP A 138 -25.46 -11.71 -24.99
C ASP A 138 -25.07 -10.22 -24.89
N ILE A 139 -23.81 -9.97 -24.50
CA ILE A 139 -23.29 -8.63 -24.29
C ILE A 139 -22.79 -8.06 -25.61
N ASP A 140 -23.30 -6.88 -25.98
CA ASP A 140 -22.85 -6.13 -27.16
C ASP A 140 -21.31 -6.01 -27.17
N PRO A 141 -20.62 -6.56 -28.20
CA PRO A 141 -19.16 -6.51 -28.31
C PRO A 141 -18.56 -5.09 -28.23
N ARG A 142 -19.36 -4.05 -28.49
CA ARG A 142 -18.97 -2.64 -28.39
C ARG A 142 -18.64 -2.22 -26.95
N LEU A 143 -19.25 -2.84 -25.94
CA LEU A 143 -19.00 -2.51 -24.53
C LEU A 143 -17.57 -2.88 -24.11
N PHE A 144 -17.11 -4.08 -24.45
CA PHE A 144 -15.74 -4.51 -24.16
C PHE A 144 -14.70 -3.66 -24.90
N LYS A 145 -15.01 -3.28 -26.15
CA LYS A 145 -14.12 -2.43 -26.97
C LYS A 145 -13.95 -1.04 -26.39
N ASN A 146 -15.01 -0.48 -25.80
CA ASN A 146 -14.97 0.82 -25.12
C ASN A 146 -14.20 0.74 -23.78
N MET A 147 -14.35 -0.36 -23.03
CA MET A 147 -13.58 -0.60 -21.81
C MET A 147 -12.09 -0.79 -22.08
N GLU A 148 -11.69 -1.59 -23.07
CA GLU A 148 -10.27 -1.77 -23.46
C GLU A 148 -9.65 -0.43 -23.87
N ARG A 149 -10.38 0.40 -24.61
CA ARG A 149 -9.94 1.76 -24.98
C ARG A 149 -9.75 2.65 -23.76
N SER A 150 -10.65 2.57 -22.78
CA SER A 150 -10.57 3.37 -21.55
C SER A 150 -9.41 2.94 -20.66
N ILE A 151 -9.13 1.63 -20.56
CA ILE A 151 -8.02 1.10 -19.76
C ILE A 151 -6.67 1.49 -20.41
N ASN A 152 -6.55 1.37 -21.74
CA ASN A 152 -5.32 1.75 -22.44
C ASN A 152 -5.03 3.25 -22.40
N ASN A 153 -6.04 4.10 -22.25
CA ASN A 153 -5.86 5.55 -22.06
C ASN A 153 -5.44 5.93 -20.63
N VAL A 154 -5.62 5.04 -19.65
CA VAL A 154 -5.21 5.26 -18.25
C VAL A 154 -3.80 4.73 -17.98
N LEU A 155 -3.32 3.79 -18.81
CA LEU A 155 -2.01 3.15 -18.69
C LEU A 155 -0.92 3.74 -19.61
N ASN A 156 -1.25 4.80 -20.37
CA ASN A 156 -0.32 5.57 -21.21
C ASN A 156 -0.10 6.97 -20.63
#